data_AF-A0A2P8EXY0-F1
#
_entry.id   AF-A0A2P8EXY0-F1
#
_cell.length_a   1.000
_cell.length_b   1.000
_cell.length_c   1.000
_cell.angle_alpha   90.00
_cell.angle_beta   90.00
_cell.angle_gamma   90.00
#
_symmetry.space_group_name_H-M   'P 1'
#
loop_
_entity.id
_entity.type
_entity.pdbx_description
1 polymer ?
#
loop_
_entity_poly.entity_id
_entity_poly.type
_entity_poly.pdbx_seq_one_letter_code
_entity_poly.pdbx_strand_id
1 'polypeptide(L)'
;MRPLKVLATVVLFSLLSACSWLGGEKEVAPDVPEQQLYDEALSALEADNYGLAIEKLQLLEARYPFGRYSEQAQLELIYAYFRNYEPVSARAAADRFIRLHPNHDNIDYAYYLKGLTAFEEDRSFFEKYLPLDVSQRDPGAALDSFESFSALLNRYPQSEYAPDAQKRMQYLKNRLATHEIHVAAYYMKREAWVAAANRGRYVVENLQETPAVPDALAIMAEAYTELGMHDLAKNSMDVLSLNYPEYQVRPFKKARATLTQTATFGLLGGAEPAEPARPIPAADRMRADAQKRADDNAQQQERSLFDRMTFGVFEDENNAAK
;
A
#
# COMPACT_ATOMS: atom_id res chain seq x y z
N MET A 1 4.13 16.45 -64.59
CA MET A 1 3.36 16.13 -63.34
C MET A 1 2.51 14.86 -63.41
N ARG A 2 2.05 14.39 -64.58
CA ARG A 2 1.28 13.14 -64.70
C ARG A 2 2.05 11.84 -64.37
N PRO A 3 3.32 11.64 -64.76
CA PRO A 3 4.01 10.37 -64.46
C PRO A 3 4.40 10.24 -62.98
N LEU A 4 4.63 11.36 -62.28
CA LEU A 4 4.92 11.38 -60.84
C LEU A 4 3.71 10.94 -60.00
N LYS A 5 2.50 11.32 -60.43
CA LYS A 5 1.25 10.89 -59.78
C LYS A 5 1.00 9.39 -59.98
N VAL A 6 1.32 8.85 -61.16
CA VAL A 6 1.19 7.41 -61.45
C VAL A 6 2.19 6.60 -60.65
N LEU A 7 3.43 7.06 -60.54
CA LEU A 7 4.46 6.41 -59.72
C LEU A 7 4.06 6.39 -58.23
N ALA A 8 3.54 7.51 -57.71
CA ALA A 8 3.07 7.61 -56.33
C ALA A 8 1.88 6.67 -56.04
N THR A 9 0.95 6.51 -56.98
CA THR A 9 -0.17 5.57 -56.82
C THR A 9 0.27 4.12 -56.83
N VAL A 10 1.26 3.75 -57.65
CA VAL A 10 1.78 2.36 -57.69
C VAL A 10 2.52 2.02 -56.39
N VAL A 11 3.32 2.95 -55.85
CA VAL A 11 4.01 2.76 -54.57
C VAL A 11 2.99 2.64 -53.42
N LEU A 12 1.94 3.46 -53.40
CA LEU A 12 0.90 3.39 -52.38
C LEU A 12 0.15 2.05 -52.38
N PHE A 13 -0.15 1.51 -53.57
CA PHE A 13 -0.76 0.18 -53.68
C PHE A 13 0.20 -0.96 -53.28
N SER A 14 1.50 -0.82 -53.55
CA SER A 14 2.50 -1.83 -53.14
C SER A 14 2.67 -1.91 -51.61
N LEU A 15 2.52 -0.77 -50.91
CA LEU A 15 2.60 -0.71 -49.45
C LEU A 15 1.36 -1.30 -48.77
N LEU A 16 0.20 -1.29 -49.42
CA LEU A 16 -1.03 -1.89 -48.88
C LEU A 16 -1.03 -3.43 -48.96
N SER A 17 -0.34 -4.01 -49.94
CA SER A 17 -0.23 -5.48 -50.07
C SER A 17 0.79 -6.11 -49.10
N ALA A 18 1.65 -5.32 -48.46
CA ALA A 18 2.65 -5.82 -47.50
C ALA A 18 2.02 -6.33 -46.20
N CYS A 19 0.84 -5.84 -45.82
CA CYS A 19 0.15 -6.27 -44.59
C CYS A 19 -0.48 -7.67 -44.68
N SER A 20 -0.65 -8.24 -45.88
CA SER A 20 -1.18 -9.61 -46.04
C SER A 20 -0.10 -10.69 -45.98
N TRP A 21 1.18 -10.35 -46.22
CA TRP A 21 2.28 -11.32 -46.21
C TRP A 21 2.74 -11.67 -44.79
N LEU A 22 2.56 -10.75 -43.82
CA LEU A 22 2.87 -10.99 -42.40
C LEU A 22 1.75 -11.74 -41.65
N GLY A 23 0.63 -12.05 -42.33
CA GLY A 23 -0.42 -12.91 -41.80
C GLY A 23 -0.07 -14.38 -42.04
N GLY A 24 0.97 -14.88 -41.38
CA GLY A 24 1.22 -16.33 -41.35
C GLY A 24 0.01 -17.02 -40.73
N GLU A 25 -0.57 -17.99 -41.45
CA GLU A 25 -1.47 -18.96 -40.84
C GLU A 25 -0.79 -19.48 -39.58
N LYS A 26 -1.42 -19.28 -38.42
CA LYS A 26 -1.02 -20.00 -37.21
C LYS A 26 -1.24 -21.47 -37.53
N GLU A 27 -0.19 -22.14 -38.01
CA GLU A 27 -0.16 -23.58 -38.14
C GLU A 27 -0.70 -24.14 -36.82
N VAL A 28 -1.71 -25.00 -36.93
CA VAL A 28 -2.23 -25.75 -35.80
C VAL A 28 -1.05 -26.54 -35.27
N ALA A 29 -0.39 -26.01 -34.24
CA ALA A 29 0.78 -26.62 -33.64
C ALA A 29 0.42 -28.07 -33.33
N PRO A 30 1.29 -29.04 -33.66
CA PRO A 30 1.02 -30.47 -33.52
C PRO A 30 0.45 -30.79 -32.13
N ASP A 31 -0.22 -31.93 -31.99
CA ASP A 31 -0.75 -32.41 -30.71
C ASP A 31 0.43 -32.67 -29.74
N VAL A 32 0.91 -31.61 -29.10
CA VAL A 32 1.97 -31.66 -28.09
C VAL A 32 1.36 -32.34 -26.87
N PRO A 33 1.93 -33.45 -26.39
CA PRO A 33 1.43 -34.13 -25.21
C PRO A 33 1.29 -33.19 -24.01
N GLU A 34 0.26 -33.41 -23.19
CA GLU A 34 -0.02 -32.58 -22.00
C GLU A 34 1.22 -32.39 -21.12
N GLN A 35 1.92 -33.49 -20.80
CA GLN A 35 3.12 -33.44 -19.97
C GLN A 35 4.22 -32.59 -20.60
N GLN A 36 4.41 -32.67 -21.92
CA GLN A 36 5.42 -31.87 -22.60
C GLN A 36 5.07 -30.37 -22.55
N LEU A 37 3.80 -30.00 -22.73
CA LEU A 37 3.37 -28.60 -22.57
C LEU A 37 3.62 -28.08 -21.14
N TYR A 38 3.35 -28.93 -20.15
CA TYR A 38 3.57 -28.60 -18.74
C TYR A 38 5.06 -28.43 -18.42
N ASP A 39 5.91 -29.36 -18.85
CA ASP A 39 7.36 -29.29 -18.64
C ASP A 39 8.00 -28.07 -19.35
N GLU A 40 7.51 -27.73 -20.55
CA GLU A 40 7.91 -26.52 -21.27
C GLU A 40 7.49 -25.24 -20.53
N ALA A 41 6.27 -25.22 -19.96
CA ALA A 41 5.80 -24.10 -19.15
C ALA A 41 6.64 -23.92 -17.88
N LEU A 42 6.93 -25.00 -17.15
CA LEU A 42 7.79 -24.98 -15.97
C LEU A 42 9.20 -24.49 -16.30
N SER A 43 9.79 -24.99 -17.39
CA SER A 43 11.10 -24.53 -17.85
C SER A 43 11.11 -23.04 -18.17
N ALA A 44 10.03 -22.51 -18.73
CA ALA A 44 9.87 -21.08 -18.99
C ALA A 44 9.73 -20.26 -17.69
N LEU A 45 9.02 -20.78 -16.68
CA LEU A 45 8.92 -20.16 -15.35
C LEU A 45 10.28 -20.11 -14.65
N GLU A 46 11.05 -21.20 -14.69
CA GLU A 46 12.39 -21.27 -14.12
C GLU A 46 13.37 -20.33 -14.81
N ALA A 47 13.19 -20.09 -16.11
CA ALA A 47 13.97 -19.15 -16.89
C ALA A 47 13.49 -17.68 -16.77
N ASP A 48 12.55 -17.39 -15.87
CA ASP A 48 11.88 -16.08 -15.70
C ASP A 48 11.21 -15.55 -16.99
N ASN A 49 10.93 -16.43 -17.96
CA ASN A 49 10.22 -16.10 -19.19
C ASN A 49 8.71 -16.28 -19.00
N TYR A 50 8.11 -15.39 -18.20
CA TYR A 50 6.71 -15.48 -17.83
C TYR A 50 5.75 -15.37 -19.02
N GLY A 51 6.10 -14.58 -20.04
CA GLY A 51 5.29 -14.47 -21.27
C GLY A 51 5.15 -15.81 -21.99
N LEU A 52 6.26 -16.54 -22.16
CA LEU A 52 6.22 -17.89 -22.75
C LEU A 52 5.51 -18.89 -21.83
N ALA A 53 5.74 -18.82 -20.52
CA ALA A 53 5.04 -19.67 -19.56
C ALA A 53 3.52 -19.48 -19.64
N ILE A 54 3.04 -18.23 -19.67
CA ILE A 54 1.62 -17.89 -19.83
C ILE A 54 1.06 -18.50 -21.10
N GLU A 55 1.74 -18.35 -22.25
CA GLU A 55 1.30 -18.92 -23.52
C GLU A 55 1.13 -20.44 -23.43
N LYS A 56 2.11 -21.14 -22.85
CA LYS A 56 2.11 -22.60 -22.70
C LYS A 56 1.04 -23.09 -21.73
N LEU A 57 0.88 -22.42 -20.59
CA LEU A 57 -0.13 -22.74 -19.58
C LEU A 57 -1.55 -22.50 -20.09
N GLN A 58 -1.80 -21.40 -20.80
CA GLN A 58 -3.08 -21.14 -21.47
C GLN A 58 -3.39 -22.20 -22.53
N LEU A 59 -2.39 -22.61 -23.31
CA LEU A 59 -2.55 -23.66 -24.31
C LEU A 59 -2.88 -25.01 -23.66
N LEU A 60 -2.24 -25.33 -22.52
CA LEU A 60 -2.53 -26.52 -21.73
C LEU A 60 -3.98 -26.48 -21.21
N GLU A 61 -4.43 -25.38 -20.61
CA GLU A 61 -5.82 -25.21 -20.15
C GLU A 61 -6.83 -25.40 -21.29
N ALA A 62 -6.54 -24.85 -22.48
CA ALA A 62 -7.43 -24.92 -23.62
C ALA A 62 -7.54 -26.32 -24.24
N ARG A 63 -6.44 -27.08 -24.28
CA ARG A 63 -6.38 -28.42 -24.89
C ARG A 63 -6.74 -29.53 -23.90
N TYR A 64 -6.31 -29.39 -22.65
CA TYR A 64 -6.40 -30.42 -21.61
C TYR A 64 -7.08 -29.90 -20.33
N PRO A 65 -8.34 -29.40 -20.39
CA PRO A 65 -9.02 -28.77 -19.25
C PRO A 65 -9.28 -29.70 -18.06
N PHE A 66 -9.23 -31.02 -18.28
CA PHE A 66 -9.38 -32.05 -17.24
C PHE A 66 -8.14 -32.97 -17.19
N GLY A 67 -7.02 -32.50 -17.73
CA GLY A 67 -5.76 -33.24 -17.75
C GLY A 67 -5.18 -33.40 -16.35
N ARG A 68 -4.19 -34.30 -16.22
CA ARG A 68 -3.54 -34.59 -14.92
C ARG A 68 -2.88 -33.34 -14.31
N TYR A 69 -2.38 -32.43 -15.14
CA TYR A 69 -1.67 -31.22 -14.73
C TYR A 69 -2.56 -29.97 -14.78
N SER A 70 -3.84 -30.12 -15.14
CA SER A 70 -4.75 -28.99 -15.38
C SER A 70 -4.91 -28.06 -14.18
N GLU A 71 -5.17 -28.60 -12.99
CA GLU A 71 -5.36 -27.80 -11.77
C GLU A 71 -4.06 -27.09 -11.35
N GLN A 72 -2.93 -27.81 -11.41
CA GLN A 72 -1.62 -27.27 -11.08
C GLN A 72 -1.18 -26.19 -12.08
N ALA A 73 -1.44 -26.38 -13.38
CA ALA A 73 -1.19 -25.40 -14.42
C ALA A 73 -2.00 -24.11 -14.22
N GLN A 74 -3.25 -24.20 -13.75
CA GLN A 74 -4.05 -23.03 -13.39
C GLN A 74 -3.40 -22.24 -12.25
N LEU A 75 -2.87 -22.90 -11.21
CA LEU A 75 -2.14 -22.23 -10.12
C LEU A 75 -0.87 -21.53 -10.62
N GLU A 76 -0.09 -22.22 -11.43
CA GLU A 76 1.12 -21.68 -12.03
C GLU A 76 0.82 -20.51 -12.97
N LEU A 77 -0.32 -20.52 -13.65
CA LEU A 77 -0.74 -19.42 -14.51
C LEU A 77 -1.02 -18.16 -13.69
N ILE A 78 -1.63 -18.27 -12.50
CA ILE A 78 -1.80 -17.13 -11.57
C ILE A 78 -0.43 -16.54 -11.22
N TYR A 79 0.52 -17.40 -10.85
CA TYR A 79 1.87 -16.98 -10.52
C TYR A 79 2.59 -16.33 -11.70
N ALA A 80 2.47 -16.92 -12.90
CA ALA A 80 3.06 -16.38 -14.12
C ALA A 80 2.53 -14.97 -14.43
N TYR A 81 1.21 -14.76 -14.36
CA TYR A 81 0.62 -13.42 -14.52
C TYR A 81 1.10 -12.43 -13.46
N PHE A 82 1.17 -12.86 -12.20
CA PHE A 82 1.67 -12.03 -11.11
C PHE A 82 3.12 -11.57 -11.38
N ARG A 83 4.00 -12.51 -11.74
CA ARG A 83 5.40 -12.21 -12.05
C ARG A 83 5.58 -11.43 -13.37
N ASN A 84 4.64 -11.55 -14.31
CA ASN A 84 4.62 -10.77 -15.55
C ASN A 84 4.05 -9.36 -15.38
N TYR A 85 3.72 -8.92 -14.15
CA TYR A 85 3.08 -7.64 -13.86
C TYR A 85 1.72 -7.45 -14.55
N GLU A 86 0.92 -8.52 -14.64
CA GLU A 86 -0.45 -8.49 -15.16
C GLU A 86 -1.49 -8.71 -14.03
N PRO A 87 -1.75 -7.70 -13.19
CA PRO A 87 -2.53 -7.89 -11.97
C PRO A 87 -3.99 -8.27 -12.24
N VAL A 88 -4.59 -7.71 -13.29
CA VAL A 88 -5.97 -8.02 -13.69
C VAL A 88 -6.10 -9.49 -14.11
N SER A 89 -5.17 -9.98 -14.93
CA SER A 89 -5.14 -11.37 -15.39
C SER A 89 -4.91 -12.34 -14.23
N ALA A 90 -3.95 -12.05 -13.35
CA ALA A 90 -3.65 -12.86 -12.17
C ALA A 90 -4.85 -12.96 -11.22
N ARG A 91 -5.51 -11.83 -10.89
CA ARG A 91 -6.69 -11.82 -10.02
C ARG A 91 -7.85 -12.61 -10.62
N ALA A 92 -8.11 -12.43 -11.93
CA ALA A 92 -9.17 -13.16 -12.62
C ALA A 92 -8.90 -14.68 -12.66
N ALA A 93 -7.65 -15.08 -12.90
CA ALA A 93 -7.24 -16.48 -12.85
C ALA A 93 -7.38 -17.07 -11.44
N ALA A 94 -7.01 -16.32 -10.40
CA ALA A 94 -7.17 -16.74 -9.01
C ALA A 94 -8.64 -16.91 -8.62
N ASP A 95 -9.49 -15.95 -8.99
CA ASP A 95 -10.94 -16.05 -8.75
C ASP A 95 -11.58 -17.24 -9.46
N ARG A 96 -11.11 -17.56 -10.66
CA ARG A 96 -11.53 -18.75 -11.39
C ARG A 96 -11.09 -20.02 -10.65
N PHE A 97 -9.82 -20.13 -10.28
CA PHE A 97 -9.28 -21.29 -9.57
C PHE A 97 -10.02 -21.55 -8.25
N ILE A 98 -10.18 -20.53 -7.41
CA ILE A 98 -10.89 -20.60 -6.13
C ILE A 98 -12.33 -21.11 -6.31
N ARG A 99 -13.00 -20.70 -7.40
CA ARG A 99 -14.38 -21.10 -7.69
C ARG A 99 -14.49 -22.53 -8.22
N LEU A 100 -13.56 -22.93 -9.08
CA LEU A 100 -13.59 -24.24 -9.73
C LEU A 100 -13.05 -25.35 -8.83
N HIS A 101 -12.06 -25.05 -7.99
CA HIS A 101 -11.32 -26.04 -7.19
C HIS A 101 -11.32 -25.70 -5.69
N PRO A 102 -12.50 -25.56 -5.04
CA PRO A 102 -12.60 -25.12 -3.63
C PRO A 102 -11.95 -26.07 -2.61
N ASN A 103 -11.73 -27.34 -2.98
CA ASN A 103 -11.15 -28.38 -2.11
C ASN A 103 -9.69 -28.72 -2.47
N HIS A 104 -9.05 -27.93 -3.34
CA HIS A 104 -7.66 -28.19 -3.72
C HIS A 104 -6.70 -27.92 -2.55
N ASP A 105 -5.67 -28.76 -2.39
CA ASP A 105 -4.74 -28.70 -1.26
C ASP A 105 -4.05 -27.33 -1.14
N ASN A 106 -3.66 -26.74 -2.27
CA ASN A 106 -2.99 -25.43 -2.35
C ASN A 106 -3.94 -24.25 -2.65
N ILE A 107 -5.22 -24.34 -2.28
CA ILE A 107 -6.17 -23.23 -2.52
C ILE A 107 -5.81 -21.96 -1.73
N ASP A 108 -5.21 -22.13 -0.57
CA ASP A 108 -4.69 -21.04 0.27
C ASP A 108 -3.63 -20.21 -0.48
N TYR A 109 -2.78 -20.85 -1.28
CA TYR A 109 -1.84 -20.18 -2.18
C TYR A 109 -2.55 -19.30 -3.22
N ALA A 110 -3.67 -19.74 -3.80
CA ALA A 110 -4.44 -18.94 -4.74
C ALA A 110 -5.05 -17.69 -4.07
N TYR A 111 -5.59 -17.82 -2.86
CA TYR A 111 -6.05 -16.68 -2.07
C TYR A 111 -4.90 -15.70 -1.75
N TYR A 112 -3.73 -16.24 -1.39
CA TYR A 112 -2.54 -15.46 -1.10
C TYR A 112 -2.06 -14.68 -2.33
N LEU A 113 -1.89 -15.35 -3.49
CA LEU A 113 -1.48 -14.71 -4.74
C LEU A 113 -2.47 -13.64 -5.19
N LYS A 114 -3.78 -13.86 -5.02
CA LYS A 114 -4.80 -12.84 -5.31
C LYS A 114 -4.57 -11.57 -4.50
N GLY A 115 -4.35 -11.70 -3.19
CA GLY A 115 -4.08 -10.56 -2.31
C GLY A 115 -2.73 -9.90 -2.56
N LEU A 116 -1.70 -10.70 -2.86
CA LEU A 116 -0.36 -10.24 -3.17
C LEU A 116 -0.31 -9.45 -4.48
N THR A 117 -1.04 -9.91 -5.49
CA THR A 117 -1.15 -9.23 -6.77
C THR A 117 -1.72 -7.82 -6.61
N ALA A 118 -2.84 -7.68 -5.89
CA ALA A 118 -3.43 -6.38 -5.60
C ALA A 118 -2.51 -5.51 -4.71
N PHE A 119 -1.74 -6.13 -3.81
CA PHE A 119 -0.78 -5.42 -2.96
C PHE A 119 0.36 -4.77 -3.78
N GLU A 120 0.86 -5.47 -4.79
CA GLU A 120 1.98 -5.02 -5.62
C GLU A 120 1.55 -4.11 -6.77
N GLU A 121 0.30 -4.19 -7.21
CA GLU A 121 -0.28 -3.24 -8.19
C GLU A 121 -0.10 -1.78 -7.73
N ASP A 122 -0.32 -1.51 -6.44
CA ASP A 122 -0.11 -0.18 -5.86
C ASP A 122 1.37 0.20 -5.78
N ARG A 123 2.28 -0.76 -5.62
CA ARG A 123 3.72 -0.53 -5.46
C ARG A 123 4.42 -0.40 -6.80
N SER A 124 4.03 0.62 -7.57
CA SER A 124 4.64 0.88 -8.87
C SER A 124 6.16 1.14 -8.73
N PHE A 125 6.95 0.68 -9.71
CA PHE A 125 8.42 0.75 -9.80
C PHE A 125 9.03 2.12 -9.38
N PHE A 126 8.29 3.21 -9.60
CA PHE A 126 8.72 4.58 -9.29
C PHE A 126 8.73 4.93 -7.81
N GLU A 127 7.98 4.22 -6.95
CA GLU A 127 7.84 4.49 -5.52
C GLU A 127 9.11 4.16 -4.73
N LYS A 128 9.97 3.29 -5.27
CA LYS A 128 11.27 2.99 -4.67
C LYS A 128 12.27 4.15 -4.83
N TYR A 129 12.07 5.01 -5.82
CA TYR A 129 13.02 6.06 -6.22
C TYR A 129 12.49 7.48 -5.99
N LEU A 130 11.18 7.65 -5.81
CA LEU A 130 10.55 8.95 -5.55
C LEU A 130 9.83 8.92 -4.19
N PRO A 131 9.98 9.94 -3.33
CA PRO A 131 9.26 10.06 -2.06
C PRO A 131 7.80 10.48 -2.32
N LEU A 132 7.04 9.60 -2.96
CA LEU A 132 5.59 9.78 -3.18
C LEU A 132 4.83 9.16 -2.03
N ASP A 133 3.92 9.94 -1.45
CA ASP A 133 3.03 9.45 -0.41
C ASP A 133 1.88 8.65 -1.03
N VAL A 134 2.03 7.33 -1.02
CA VAL A 134 1.06 6.38 -1.58
C VAL A 134 -0.32 6.47 -0.94
N SER A 135 -0.39 6.96 0.30
CA SER A 135 -1.67 7.07 1.01
C SER A 135 -2.57 8.19 0.48
N GLN A 136 -2.07 9.04 -0.41
CA GLN A 136 -2.88 10.08 -1.07
C GLN A 136 -3.51 9.62 -2.39
N ARG A 137 -3.17 8.41 -2.87
CA ARG A 137 -3.73 7.82 -4.10
C ARG A 137 -5.02 7.07 -3.80
N ASP A 138 -5.71 6.65 -4.87
CA ASP A 138 -6.91 5.82 -4.77
C ASP A 138 -6.61 4.52 -4.00
N PRO A 139 -7.35 4.19 -2.93
CA PRO A 139 -7.08 3.01 -2.11
C PRO A 139 -7.68 1.72 -2.67
N GLY A 140 -8.21 1.70 -3.90
CA GLY A 140 -8.94 0.55 -4.45
C GLY A 140 -8.18 -0.77 -4.36
N ALA A 141 -6.96 -0.83 -4.88
CA ALA A 141 -6.13 -2.04 -4.80
C ALA A 141 -5.69 -2.37 -3.37
N ALA A 142 -5.56 -1.38 -2.49
CA ALA A 142 -5.33 -1.57 -1.05
C ALA A 142 -6.46 -2.34 -0.38
N LEU A 143 -7.71 -1.93 -0.67
CA LEU A 143 -8.93 -2.56 -0.15
C LEU A 143 -9.05 -3.98 -0.69
N ASP A 144 -8.91 -4.16 -2.01
CA ASP A 144 -8.97 -5.47 -2.65
C ASP A 144 -7.93 -6.46 -2.09
N SER A 145 -6.72 -5.96 -1.82
CA SER A 145 -5.65 -6.73 -1.19
C SER A 145 -6.00 -7.11 0.24
N PHE A 146 -6.49 -6.16 1.03
CA PHE A 146 -6.90 -6.39 2.42
C PHE A 146 -8.02 -7.43 2.51
N GLU A 147 -9.04 -7.33 1.64
CA GLU A 147 -10.15 -8.28 1.56
C GLU A 147 -9.68 -9.68 1.18
N SER A 148 -8.77 -9.78 0.20
CA SER A 148 -8.22 -11.07 -0.24
C SER A 148 -7.39 -11.75 0.86
N PHE A 149 -6.53 -11.00 1.55
CA PHE A 149 -5.80 -11.54 2.71
C PHE A 149 -6.72 -11.86 3.89
N SER A 150 -7.76 -11.06 4.12
CA SER A 150 -8.77 -11.37 5.14
C SER A 150 -9.49 -12.69 4.82
N ALA A 151 -9.86 -12.92 3.55
CA ALA A 151 -10.46 -14.17 3.12
C ALA A 151 -9.52 -15.37 3.33
N LEU A 152 -8.22 -15.22 3.05
CA LEU A 152 -7.20 -16.23 3.34
C LEU A 152 -7.17 -16.55 4.84
N LEU A 153 -7.01 -15.55 5.71
CA LEU A 153 -6.86 -15.77 7.15
C LEU A 153 -8.13 -16.33 7.81
N ASN A 154 -9.30 -15.92 7.34
CA ASN A 154 -10.58 -16.39 7.86
C ASN A 154 -10.86 -17.85 7.50
N ARG A 155 -10.43 -18.30 6.31
CA ARG A 155 -10.67 -19.67 5.81
C ARG A 155 -9.53 -20.62 6.14
N TYR A 156 -8.29 -20.16 6.04
CA TYR A 156 -7.07 -20.95 6.16
C TYR A 156 -6.09 -20.31 7.15
N PRO A 157 -6.46 -20.17 8.44
CA PRO A 157 -5.61 -19.52 9.45
C PRO A 157 -4.28 -20.25 9.71
N GLN A 158 -4.18 -21.53 9.35
CA GLN A 158 -2.98 -22.37 9.52
C GLN A 158 -2.13 -22.48 8.23
N SER A 159 -2.48 -21.72 7.18
CA SER A 159 -1.70 -21.68 5.93
C SER A 159 -0.27 -21.22 6.20
N GLU A 160 0.69 -21.73 5.43
CA GLU A 160 2.08 -21.27 5.45
C GLU A 160 2.18 -19.76 5.15
N TYR A 161 1.25 -19.23 4.35
CA TYR A 161 1.22 -17.82 3.94
C TYR A 161 0.55 -16.89 4.97
N ALA A 162 -0.11 -17.44 5.99
CA ALA A 162 -0.86 -16.65 6.95
C ALA A 162 -0.02 -15.59 7.71
N PRO A 163 1.21 -15.89 8.18
CA PRO A 163 2.03 -14.90 8.87
C PRO A 163 2.43 -13.71 7.99
N ASP A 164 2.68 -13.94 6.70
CA ASP A 164 3.02 -12.87 5.76
C ASP A 164 1.78 -12.02 5.43
N ALA A 165 0.64 -12.67 5.17
CA ALA A 165 -0.64 -11.99 4.95
C ALA A 165 -1.03 -11.10 6.13
N GLN A 166 -0.85 -11.55 7.38
CA GLN A 166 -1.10 -10.74 8.58
C GLN A 166 -0.26 -9.46 8.62
N LYS A 167 1.04 -9.56 8.33
CA LYS A 167 1.94 -8.38 8.29
C LYS A 167 1.51 -7.39 7.20
N ARG A 168 1.14 -7.89 6.03
CA ARG A 168 0.64 -7.06 4.93
C ARG A 168 -0.69 -6.42 5.27
N MET A 169 -1.61 -7.13 5.91
CA MET A 169 -2.88 -6.57 6.39
C MET A 169 -2.67 -5.46 7.41
N GLN A 170 -1.72 -5.60 8.34
CA GLN A 170 -1.40 -4.52 9.28
C GLN A 170 -0.87 -3.27 8.54
N TYR A 171 0.01 -3.46 7.56
CA TYR A 171 0.50 -2.36 6.72
C TYR A 171 -0.63 -1.70 5.92
N LEU A 172 -1.51 -2.49 5.30
CA LEU A 172 -2.67 -2.01 4.54
C LEU A 172 -3.63 -1.23 5.44
N LYS A 173 -3.93 -1.75 6.65
CA LYS A 173 -4.77 -1.06 7.64
C LYS A 173 -4.20 0.32 7.99
N ASN A 174 -2.89 0.41 8.21
CA ASN A 174 -2.21 1.68 8.47
C ASN A 174 -2.27 2.63 7.27
N ARG A 175 -2.09 2.10 6.05
CA ARG A 175 -2.18 2.90 4.80
C ARG A 175 -3.57 3.47 4.61
N LEU A 176 -4.60 2.63 4.75
CA LEU A 176 -6.01 3.01 4.64
C LEU A 176 -6.39 4.06 5.68
N ALA A 177 -5.94 3.90 6.92
CA ALA A 177 -6.20 4.87 7.97
C ALA A 177 -5.54 6.23 7.67
N THR A 178 -4.30 6.21 7.18
CA THR A 178 -3.59 7.43 6.78
C THR A 178 -4.30 8.13 5.61
N HIS A 179 -4.80 7.37 4.64
CA HIS A 179 -5.62 7.91 3.54
C HIS A 179 -6.84 8.67 4.05
N GLU A 180 -7.59 8.09 4.98
CA GLU A 180 -8.75 8.74 5.59
C GLU A 180 -8.38 10.04 6.32
N ILE A 181 -7.21 10.09 6.99
CA ILE A 181 -6.69 11.33 7.58
C ILE A 181 -6.38 12.39 6.53
N HIS A 182 -5.81 12.01 5.38
CA HIS A 182 -5.56 12.96 4.29
C HIS A 182 -6.87 13.55 3.73
N VAL A 183 -7.88 12.71 3.54
CA VAL A 183 -9.21 13.14 3.10
C VAL A 183 -9.87 14.03 4.15
N ALA A 184 -9.78 13.68 5.42
CA ALA A 184 -10.28 14.46 6.53
C ALA A 184 -9.61 15.84 6.60
N ALA A 185 -8.28 15.91 6.49
CA ALA A 185 -7.51 17.15 6.46
C ALA A 185 -7.88 18.04 5.25
N TYR A 186 -8.18 17.43 4.10
CA TYR A 186 -8.68 18.14 2.91
C TYR A 186 -10.05 18.79 3.17
N TYR A 187 -10.93 18.14 3.94
CA TYR A 187 -12.22 18.70 4.36
C TYR A 187 -12.08 19.78 5.44
N MET A 188 -11.18 19.59 6.42
CA MET A 188 -10.86 20.61 7.43
C MET A 188 -10.42 21.92 6.77
N LYS A 189 -9.55 21.86 5.75
CA LYS A 189 -9.09 23.03 4.98
C LYS A 189 -10.21 23.78 4.25
N ARG A 190 -11.33 23.12 3.98
CA ARG A 190 -12.51 23.69 3.30
C ARG A 190 -13.63 24.04 4.26
N GLU A 191 -13.38 23.92 5.57
CA GLU A 191 -14.40 24.16 6.60
C GLU A 191 -15.61 23.20 6.47
N ALA A 192 -15.40 22.04 5.84
CA ALA A 192 -16.40 20.99 5.70
C ALA A 192 -16.38 20.08 6.93
N TRP A 193 -16.73 20.64 8.10
CA TRP A 193 -16.53 20.02 9.41
C TRP A 193 -17.26 18.68 9.58
N VAL A 194 -18.50 18.56 9.10
CA VAL A 194 -19.27 17.30 9.16
C VAL A 194 -18.55 16.18 8.39
N ALA A 195 -18.03 16.50 7.21
CA ALA A 195 -17.31 15.53 6.38
C ALA A 195 -16.00 15.11 7.05
N ALA A 196 -15.24 16.06 7.61
CA ALA A 196 -14.01 15.77 8.34
C ALA A 196 -14.25 14.91 9.59
N ALA A 197 -15.26 15.24 10.40
CA ALA A 197 -15.63 14.46 11.57
C ALA A 197 -16.04 13.02 11.21
N ASN A 198 -16.80 12.83 10.12
CA ASN A 198 -17.19 11.50 9.64
C ASN A 198 -15.98 10.66 9.22
N ARG A 199 -14.97 11.27 8.60
CA ARG A 199 -13.72 10.60 8.20
C ARG A 199 -12.89 10.18 9.42
N GLY A 200 -12.73 11.07 10.40
CA GLY A 200 -12.09 10.73 11.67
C GLY A 200 -12.83 9.61 12.41
N ARG A 201 -14.16 9.71 12.50
CA ARG A 201 -14.99 8.67 13.13
C ARG A 201 -14.80 7.31 12.46
N TYR A 202 -14.75 7.26 11.13
CA TYR A 202 -14.51 6.02 10.39
C TYR A 202 -13.18 5.35 10.80
N VAL A 203 -12.10 6.12 10.98
CA VAL A 203 -10.80 5.60 11.44
C VAL A 203 -10.90 5.04 12.85
N VAL A 204 -11.55 5.75 13.78
CA VAL A 204 -11.70 5.31 15.17
C VAL A 204 -12.58 4.07 15.30
N GLU A 205 -13.62 3.95 14.47
CA GLU A 205 -14.55 2.82 14.52
C GLU A 205 -14.02 1.57 13.78
N ASN A 206 -13.35 1.75 12.64
CA ASN A 206 -13.02 0.63 11.73
C ASN A 206 -11.52 0.33 11.64
N LEU A 207 -10.65 1.30 11.95
CA LEU A 207 -9.20 1.22 11.75
C LEU A 207 -8.43 1.48 13.06
N GLN A 208 -8.90 0.86 14.13
CA GLN A 208 -8.28 0.90 15.46
C GLN A 208 -6.84 0.36 15.44
N GLU A 209 -6.04 0.71 16.45
CA GLU A 209 -4.64 0.29 16.60
C GLU A 209 -3.71 0.78 15.48
N THR A 210 -4.20 1.64 14.59
CA THR A 210 -3.37 2.28 13.57
C THR A 210 -2.71 3.54 14.14
N PRO A 211 -1.52 3.93 13.66
CA PRO A 211 -0.87 5.17 14.09
C PRO A 211 -1.64 6.45 13.73
N ALA A 212 -2.72 6.34 12.95
CA ALA A 212 -3.57 7.44 12.49
C ALA A 212 -4.75 7.72 13.44
N VAL A 213 -5.05 6.83 14.40
CA VAL A 213 -6.12 7.02 15.39
C VAL A 213 -6.02 8.34 16.16
N PRO A 214 -4.86 8.76 16.71
CA PRO A 214 -4.79 10.02 17.44
C PRO A 214 -5.05 11.24 16.53
N ASP A 215 -4.60 11.20 15.27
CA ASP A 215 -4.90 12.24 14.27
C ASP A 215 -6.42 12.31 13.99
N ALA A 216 -7.10 11.16 13.90
CA ALA A 216 -8.54 11.11 13.72
C ALA A 216 -9.31 11.73 14.89
N LEU A 217 -8.91 11.43 16.14
CA LEU A 217 -9.52 11.98 17.34
C LEU A 217 -9.32 13.50 17.43
N ALA A 218 -8.13 14.00 17.07
CA ALA A 218 -7.86 15.43 17.01
C ALA A 218 -8.74 16.15 15.97
N ILE A 219 -8.89 15.56 14.77
CA ILE A 219 -9.80 16.07 13.73
C ILE A 219 -11.23 16.11 14.24
N MET A 220 -11.69 15.03 14.88
CA MET A 220 -13.05 14.96 15.43
C MET A 220 -13.26 16.04 16.49
N ALA A 221 -12.33 16.22 17.43
CA ALA A 221 -12.43 17.23 18.47
C ALA A 221 -12.54 18.65 17.90
N GLU A 222 -11.71 19.01 16.92
CA GLU A 222 -11.78 20.33 16.29
C GLU A 222 -13.03 20.51 15.43
N ALA A 223 -13.36 19.53 14.60
CA ALA A 223 -14.55 19.59 13.75
C ALA A 223 -15.84 19.71 14.59
N TYR A 224 -15.97 18.95 15.68
CA TYR A 224 -17.12 19.08 16.59
C TYR A 224 -17.15 20.42 17.32
N THR A 225 -15.99 21.00 17.65
CA THR A 225 -15.91 22.34 18.24
C THR A 225 -16.46 23.39 17.28
N GLU A 226 -16.06 23.35 16.01
CA GLU A 226 -16.53 24.27 14.96
C GLU A 226 -18.02 24.08 14.63
N LEU A 227 -18.58 22.89 14.87
CA LEU A 227 -20.00 22.60 14.74
C LEU A 227 -20.82 22.99 15.98
N GLY A 228 -20.20 23.46 17.07
CA GLY A 228 -20.87 23.76 18.34
C GLY A 228 -21.29 22.52 19.13
N MET A 229 -20.77 21.34 18.79
CA MET A 229 -21.06 20.05 19.44
C MET A 229 -20.07 19.80 20.59
N HIS A 230 -20.11 20.65 21.61
CA HIS A 230 -19.10 20.69 22.68
C HIS A 230 -18.93 19.37 23.44
N ASP A 231 -20.02 18.63 23.68
CA ASP A 231 -19.95 17.33 24.37
C ASP A 231 -19.17 16.30 23.56
N LEU A 232 -19.40 16.23 22.24
CA LEU A 232 -18.68 15.30 21.34
C LEU A 232 -17.22 15.71 21.17
N ALA A 233 -16.96 17.01 21.10
CA ALA A 233 -15.61 17.56 21.04
C ALA A 233 -14.82 17.18 22.30
N LYS A 234 -15.40 17.41 23.48
CA LYS A 234 -14.81 17.04 24.76
C LYS A 234 -14.56 15.55 24.86
N ASN A 235 -15.55 14.71 24.54
CA ASN A 235 -15.38 13.25 24.58
C ASN A 235 -14.24 12.76 23.68
N SER A 236 -14.11 13.34 22.48
CA SER A 236 -13.03 12.99 21.55
C SER A 236 -11.66 13.41 22.10
N MET A 237 -11.58 14.58 22.73
CA MET A 237 -10.37 15.08 23.39
C MET A 237 -10.00 14.26 24.64
N ASP A 238 -10.97 13.88 25.46
CA ASP A 238 -10.76 13.06 26.65
C ASP A 238 -10.20 11.69 26.27
N VAL A 239 -10.74 11.05 25.22
CA VAL A 239 -10.21 9.78 24.68
C VAL A 239 -8.80 9.96 24.13
N LEU A 240 -8.54 11.05 23.40
CA LEU A 240 -7.20 11.34 22.87
C LEU A 240 -6.17 11.50 23.98
N SER A 241 -6.46 12.32 24.98
CA SER A 241 -5.54 12.63 26.08
C SER A 241 -5.34 11.45 27.04
N LEU A 242 -6.37 10.61 27.24
CA LEU A 242 -6.26 9.39 28.05
C LEU A 242 -5.36 8.33 27.40
N ASN A 243 -5.49 8.12 26.09
CA ASN A 243 -4.79 7.04 25.38
C ASN A 243 -3.46 7.50 24.76
N TYR A 244 -3.31 8.80 24.49
CA TYR A 244 -2.15 9.39 23.83
C TYR A 244 -1.72 10.70 24.54
N PRO A 245 -1.27 10.64 25.81
CA PRO A 245 -0.95 11.82 26.61
C PRO A 245 0.17 12.68 26.01
N GLU A 246 1.10 12.06 25.29
CA GLU A 246 2.23 12.75 24.61
C GLU A 246 1.83 13.33 23.24
N TYR A 247 0.58 13.12 22.79
CA TYR A 247 0.14 13.59 21.49
C TYR A 247 -0.12 15.10 21.52
N GLN A 248 0.60 15.83 20.67
CA GLN A 248 0.46 17.27 20.55
C GLN A 248 -0.70 17.61 19.61
N VAL A 249 -1.80 18.08 20.18
CA VAL A 249 -2.94 18.61 19.41
C VAL A 249 -2.53 19.90 18.71
N ARG A 250 -2.77 19.99 17.41
CA ARG A 250 -2.51 21.20 16.62
C ARG A 250 -3.79 21.64 15.93
N PRO A 251 -4.13 22.93 15.98
CA PRO A 251 -5.32 23.43 15.30
C PRO A 251 -5.15 23.37 13.77
N PHE A 252 -6.16 22.86 13.06
CA PHE A 252 -6.20 22.78 11.60
C PHE A 252 -6.39 24.14 10.93
N LYS A 253 -7.04 25.11 11.61
CA LYS A 253 -7.07 26.50 11.14
C LYS A 253 -5.68 27.13 11.20
N LYS A 254 -5.19 27.61 10.05
CA LYS A 254 -4.05 28.53 10.02
C LYS A 254 -4.40 29.79 10.82
N ALA A 255 -3.53 30.21 11.72
CA ALA A 255 -3.62 31.54 12.31
C ALA A 255 -3.72 32.56 11.16
N ARG A 256 -4.76 33.40 11.16
CA ARG A 256 -4.89 34.46 10.16
C ARG A 256 -3.68 35.38 10.30
N ALA A 257 -2.95 35.60 9.22
CA ALA A 257 -1.85 36.55 9.23
C ALA A 257 -2.39 37.91 9.65
N THR A 258 -1.85 38.47 10.73
CA THR A 258 -2.23 39.81 11.18
C THR A 258 -1.83 40.83 10.12
N LEU A 259 -2.54 41.95 10.06
CA LEU A 259 -2.30 43.02 9.08
C LEU A 259 -0.84 43.51 9.13
N THR A 260 -0.24 43.50 10.33
CA THR A 260 1.18 43.76 10.56
C THR A 260 2.10 42.71 9.94
N GLN A 261 1.73 41.43 9.98
CA GLN A 261 2.49 40.33 9.35
C GLN A 261 2.43 40.42 7.82
N THR A 262 1.26 40.71 7.25
CA THR A 262 1.12 40.92 5.80
C THR A 262 1.86 42.18 5.34
N ALA A 263 1.77 43.28 6.10
CA ALA A 263 2.43 44.53 5.78
C ALA A 263 3.96 44.45 5.91
N THR A 264 4.47 43.56 6.76
CA THR A 264 5.92 43.41 7.00
C THR A 264 6.50 42.17 6.31
N PHE A 265 5.73 41.49 5.44
CA PHE A 265 6.15 40.25 4.80
C PHE A 265 6.72 39.22 5.79
N GLY A 266 6.18 39.19 7.01
CA GLY A 266 6.64 38.30 8.08
C GLY A 266 7.90 38.75 8.83
N LEU A 267 8.44 39.95 8.61
CA LEU A 267 9.60 40.48 9.38
C LEU A 267 9.24 40.85 10.83
N LEU A 268 8.00 41.27 11.08
CA LEU A 268 7.55 41.73 12.40
C LEU A 268 6.20 41.10 12.75
N GLY A 269 6.25 40.17 13.70
CA GLY A 269 5.10 39.38 14.14
C GLY A 269 5.50 37.92 14.28
N GLY A 270 6.00 37.55 15.45
CA GLY A 270 6.34 36.16 15.77
C GLY A 270 5.08 35.31 15.87
N ALA A 271 4.63 34.78 14.75
CA ALA A 271 4.01 33.47 14.74
C ALA A 271 5.13 32.53 14.32
N GLU A 272 5.75 31.85 15.29
CA GLU A 272 6.63 30.74 14.99
C GLU A 272 5.89 29.80 14.02
N PRO A 273 6.52 29.39 12.91
CA PRO A 273 5.89 28.49 11.98
C PRO A 273 5.56 27.19 12.71
N ALA A 274 4.27 26.91 12.89
CA ALA A 274 3.83 25.58 13.29
C ALA A 274 4.08 24.62 12.11
N GLU A 275 5.31 24.11 12.00
CA GLU A 275 5.64 22.95 11.18
C GLU A 275 6.29 21.88 12.06
N PRO A 276 5.97 20.57 11.88
CA PRO A 276 5.43 19.96 10.66
C PRO A 276 4.00 19.39 10.76
N ALA A 277 3.07 19.86 9.94
CA ALA A 277 1.78 19.21 9.70
C ALA A 277 1.92 18.08 8.67
N ARG A 278 2.06 16.85 9.17
CA ARG A 278 1.82 15.53 8.54
C ARG A 278 2.23 14.48 9.59
N PRO A 279 1.66 13.26 9.58
CA PRO A 279 2.36 12.14 10.19
C PRO A 279 3.80 12.16 9.67
N ILE A 280 4.79 12.19 10.56
CA ILE A 280 6.18 11.97 10.18
C ILE A 280 6.15 10.69 9.31
N PRO A 281 6.64 10.70 8.06
CA PRO A 281 6.68 9.50 7.23
C PRO A 281 7.22 8.34 8.05
N ALA A 282 6.71 7.13 7.89
CA ALA A 282 7.16 6.00 8.73
C ALA A 282 8.70 5.88 8.76
N ALA A 283 9.36 6.21 7.65
CA ALA A 283 10.82 6.32 7.54
C ALA A 283 11.44 7.37 8.50
N ASP A 284 10.83 8.53 8.64
CA ASP A 284 11.32 9.61 9.49
C ASP A 284 10.98 9.36 10.98
N ARG A 285 9.90 8.62 11.29
CA ARG A 285 9.64 8.13 12.66
C ARG A 285 10.68 7.09 13.05
N MET A 286 10.98 6.14 12.16
CA MET A 286 12.04 5.16 12.37
C MET A 286 13.42 5.81 12.52
N ARG A 287 13.70 6.90 11.78
CA ARG A 287 14.94 7.69 11.97
C ARG A 287 14.96 8.43 13.31
N ALA A 288 13.85 9.07 13.70
CA ALA A 288 13.73 9.75 14.98
C ALA A 288 13.83 8.77 16.16
N ASP A 289 13.22 7.59 16.06
CA ASP A 289 13.31 6.50 17.04
C ASP A 289 14.71 5.89 17.08
N ALA A 290 15.38 5.75 15.92
CA ALA A 290 16.77 5.30 15.85
C ALA A 290 17.74 6.33 16.43
N GLN A 291 17.50 7.63 16.21
CA GLN A 291 18.26 8.72 16.82
C GLN A 291 18.04 8.76 18.33
N LYS A 292 16.79 8.69 18.82
CA LYS A 292 16.51 8.56 20.25
C LYS A 292 17.23 7.37 20.87
N ARG A 293 17.18 6.18 20.25
CA ARG A 293 17.92 5.00 20.74
C ARG A 293 19.43 5.18 20.71
N ALA A 294 19.97 5.90 19.72
CA ALA A 294 21.40 6.21 19.64
C ALA A 294 21.81 7.22 20.71
N ASP A 295 20.98 8.23 20.96
CA ASP A 295 21.17 9.26 21.98
C ASP A 295 21.04 8.67 23.39
N ASP A 296 20.05 7.79 23.62
CA ASP A 296 19.87 7.03 24.86
C ASP A 296 21.07 6.09 25.13
N ASN A 297 21.59 5.43 24.09
CA ASN A 297 22.81 4.62 24.18
C ASN A 297 24.06 5.47 24.43
N ALA A 298 24.17 6.65 23.82
CA ALA A 298 25.26 7.59 24.05
C ALA A 298 25.24 8.13 25.49
N GLN A 299 24.06 8.48 26.01
CA GLN A 299 23.87 8.88 27.41
C GLN A 299 24.16 7.72 28.40
N GLN A 300 23.85 6.47 28.04
CA GLN A 300 24.29 5.31 28.83
C GLN A 300 25.82 5.12 28.81
N GLN A 301 26.49 5.57 27.75
CA GLN A 301 27.95 5.51 27.60
C GLN A 301 28.68 6.62 28.38
N GLU A 302 28.02 7.77 28.59
CA GLU A 302 28.50 8.90 29.41
C GLU A 302 28.36 8.68 30.93
N ARG A 303 27.79 7.55 31.37
CA ARG A 303 27.81 7.18 32.79
C ARG A 303 29.25 7.09 33.28
N SER A 304 29.54 7.82 34.36
CA SER A 304 30.85 7.85 35.03
C SER A 304 31.36 6.42 35.28
N LEU A 305 32.68 6.21 35.14
CA LEU A 305 33.33 4.92 35.43
C LEU A 305 32.95 4.37 36.82
N PHE A 306 32.65 5.26 37.77
CA PHE A 306 32.20 4.93 39.11
C PHE A 306 30.80 4.28 39.12
N ASP A 307 29.86 4.78 38.31
CA ASP A 307 28.50 4.22 38.19
C ASP A 307 28.49 2.84 37.54
N ARG A 308 29.41 2.65 36.57
CA ARG A 308 29.58 1.37 35.88
C ARG A 308 30.15 0.29 36.80
N MET A 309 31.00 0.67 37.74
CA MET A 309 31.59 -0.25 38.71
C MET A 309 30.67 -0.53 39.91
N THR A 310 29.77 0.39 40.23
CA THR A 310 28.88 0.28 41.41
C THR A 310 27.45 -0.11 41.04
N PHE A 311 27.14 -0.35 39.76
CA PHE A 311 25.80 -0.68 39.25
C PHE A 311 24.69 0.25 39.79
N GLY A 312 25.00 1.53 40.01
CA GLY A 312 24.03 2.52 40.50
C GLY A 312 23.58 2.35 41.95
N VAL A 313 24.33 1.65 42.80
CA VAL A 313 23.96 1.40 44.22
C VAL A 313 24.11 2.64 45.13
N PHE A 314 24.82 3.69 44.70
CA PHE A 314 25.16 4.87 45.52
C PHE A 314 24.59 6.20 45.00
N GLU A 315 23.51 6.16 44.22
CA GLU A 315 22.82 7.37 43.82
C GLU A 315 21.86 7.81 44.93
N ASP A 316 22.34 8.64 45.86
CA ASP A 316 21.61 9.75 46.51
C ASP A 316 22.38 10.27 47.73
N GLU A 317 22.79 11.55 47.69
CA GLU A 317 22.81 12.44 48.88
C GLU A 317 22.89 13.92 48.48
N ASN A 318 23.23 14.26 47.22
CA ASN A 318 23.38 15.66 46.80
C ASN A 318 22.19 16.30 46.06
N ASN A 319 21.05 15.61 45.94
CA ASN A 319 19.83 16.20 45.38
C ASN A 319 18.73 16.48 46.42
N ALA A 320 19.05 16.36 47.72
CA ALA A 320 18.18 16.79 48.83
C ALA A 320 18.46 18.23 49.31
N ALA A 321 19.26 19.01 48.58
CA ALA A 321 19.53 20.40 48.88
C ALA A 321 19.45 21.29 47.63
N LYS A 322 18.26 21.35 47.02
CA LYS A 322 17.73 22.53 46.33
C LYS A 322 16.24 22.38 46.05
#